data_AF-A0A1I7FTB2-F1
#
_entry.id   AF-A0A1I7FTB2-F1
#
_cell.length_a   1.000
_cell.length_b   1.000
_cell.length_c   1.000
_cell.angle_alpha   90.00
_cell.angle_beta   90.00
_cell.angle_gamma   90.00
#
_symmetry.space_group_name_H-M   'P 1'
#
loop_
_entity.id
_entity.type
_entity.pdbx_description
1 polymer ?
#
loop_
_entity_poly.entity_id
_entity_poly.type
_entity_poly.pdbx_seq_one_letter_code
_entity_poly.pdbx_strand_id
1 'polypeptide(L)'
;MDIVNTTCGRCHRPLRNPRWREIGYGKVCYSKVQAESARGNEDSNQTIGAVLTGLVNGYVGMRTKQGLIINEVIGGRQVPLKHQVLHSPTGMEWGYGGSGPADLAYSILCTVTDPETAERYHKEFKWDFVAGFDRDRWELDRHQVESWLAERLAERLE
;
A
#
# COMPACT_ATOMS: atom_id res chain seq x y z
N MET A 1 -5.33 -32.06 30.40
CA MET A 1 -3.92 -32.32 30.70
C MET A 1 -3.14 -31.43 29.76
N ASP A 2 -2.80 -30.22 30.22
CA ASP A 2 -2.34 -29.15 29.33
C ASP A 2 -0.92 -29.47 28.86
N ILE A 3 -0.75 -29.56 27.53
CA ILE A 3 0.57 -29.72 26.92
C ILE A 3 1.28 -28.37 27.06
N VAL A 4 1.93 -28.16 28.19
CA VAL A 4 2.71 -26.94 28.45
C VAL A 4 4.02 -27.09 27.67
N ASN A 5 4.17 -26.35 26.57
CA ASN A 5 5.38 -26.43 25.77
C ASN A 5 6.58 -25.95 26.59
N THR A 6 7.50 -26.87 26.88
CA THR A 6 8.71 -26.58 27.67
C THR A 6 9.82 -25.97 26.81
N THR A 7 9.68 -26.01 25.47
CA THR A 7 10.64 -25.48 24.51
C THR A 7 9.95 -24.67 23.41
N CYS A 8 10.69 -23.76 22.78
CA CYS A 8 10.22 -22.93 21.69
C CYS A 8 10.05 -23.76 20.40
N GLY A 9 8.88 -23.74 19.77
CA GLY A 9 8.60 -24.48 18.53
C GLY A 9 9.43 -24.07 17.31
N ARG A 10 10.19 -22.96 17.38
CA ARG A 10 11.05 -22.48 16.29
C ARG A 10 12.54 -22.74 16.51
N CYS A 11 13.02 -22.47 17.72
CA CYS A 11 14.46 -22.52 18.02
C CYS A 11 14.82 -23.58 19.07
N HIS A 12 13.82 -24.32 19.56
CA HIS A 12 13.92 -25.42 20.54
C HIS A 12 14.57 -25.05 21.88
N ARG A 13 14.80 -23.76 22.16
CA ARG A 13 15.33 -23.31 23.45
C ARG A 13 14.29 -23.45 24.57
N PRO A 14 14.70 -23.73 25.82
CA PRO A 14 13.78 -23.87 26.95
C PRO A 14 12.99 -22.59 27.23
N LEU A 15 11.69 -22.75 27.44
CA LEU A 15 10.78 -21.66 27.82
C LEU A 15 10.61 -21.65 29.33
N ARG A 16 11.09 -20.58 29.97
CA ARG A 16 11.04 -20.42 31.43
C ARG A 16 9.83 -19.65 31.93
N ASN A 17 9.26 -18.78 31.10
CA ASN A 17 8.11 -17.97 31.47
C ASN A 17 6.80 -18.70 31.07
N PRO A 18 5.85 -18.87 32.01
CA PRO A 18 4.57 -19.55 31.75
C PRO A 18 3.82 -19.01 30.53
N ARG A 19 3.78 -17.69 30.35
CA ARG A 19 3.13 -17.04 29.19
C ARG A 19 3.67 -17.54 27.85
N TRP A 20 4.99 -17.74 27.75
CA TRP A 20 5.60 -18.21 26.51
C TRP A 20 5.46 -19.72 26.32
N ARG A 21 5.34 -20.49 27.42
CA ARG A 21 5.06 -21.92 27.35
C ARG A 21 3.66 -22.21 26.81
N GLU A 22 2.68 -21.41 27.20
CA GLU A 22 1.33 -21.49 26.67
C GLU A 22 1.29 -21.19 25.16
N ILE A 23 2.02 -20.14 24.74
CA ILE A 23 2.14 -19.75 23.32
C ILE A 23 2.99 -20.75 22.50
N GLY A 24 3.88 -21.51 23.14
CA GLY A 24 4.78 -22.46 22.47
C GLY A 24 5.99 -21.81 21.78
N TYR A 25 6.11 -20.48 21.80
CA TYR A 25 7.24 -19.75 21.21
C TYR A 25 7.80 -18.74 22.20
N GLY A 26 9.13 -18.58 22.22
CA GLY A 26 9.78 -17.54 23.02
C GLY A 26 9.55 -16.14 22.43
N LYS A 27 9.50 -15.10 23.27
CA LYS A 27 9.22 -13.69 22.91
C LYS A 27 9.74 -13.27 21.53
N VAL A 28 11.05 -13.40 21.29
CA VAL A 28 11.69 -12.96 20.05
C VAL A 28 11.30 -13.85 18.87
N CYS A 29 11.20 -15.17 19.07
CA CYS A 29 10.80 -16.10 18.02
C CYS A 29 9.33 -15.91 17.65
N TYR A 30 8.47 -15.64 18.63
CA TYR A 30 7.07 -15.33 18.40
C TYR A 30 6.91 -14.09 17.52
N SER A 31 7.60 -12.98 17.82
CA SER A 31 7.60 -11.79 16.96
C SER A 31 8.07 -12.07 15.52
N LYS A 32 9.06 -12.95 15.34
CA LYS A 32 9.55 -13.32 14.01
C LYS A 32 8.61 -14.27 13.25
N VAL A 33 8.00 -15.23 13.94
CA VAL A 33 6.96 -16.11 13.35
C VAL A 33 5.77 -15.28 12.88
N GLN A 34 5.31 -14.33 13.70
CA GLN A 34 4.23 -13.41 13.31
C GLN A 34 4.60 -12.56 12.08
N ALA A 35 5.85 -12.10 11.97
CA ALA A 35 6.32 -11.36 10.80
C ALA A 35 6.45 -12.23 9.54
N GLU A 36 6.80 -13.51 9.68
CA GLU A 36 6.87 -14.47 8.56
C GLU A 36 5.49 -14.91 8.10
N SER A 37 4.56 -15.16 9.01
CA SER A 37 3.15 -15.44 8.69
C SER A 37 2.44 -14.23 8.05
N ALA A 38 2.86 -13.00 8.35
CA ALA A 38 2.39 -11.80 7.66
C ALA A 38 2.91 -11.72 6.21
N ARG A 39 4.10 -12.24 5.92
CA ARG A 39 4.69 -12.29 4.57
C ARG A 39 4.17 -13.47 3.74
N GLY A 40 3.91 -14.62 4.37
CA GLY A 40 3.36 -15.80 3.70
C GLY A 40 1.87 -15.71 3.34
N ASN A 41 1.19 -14.62 3.72
CA ASN A 41 -0.24 -14.39 3.45
C ASN A 41 -0.48 -13.54 2.18
N GLU A 42 0.58 -13.15 1.47
CA GLU A 42 0.50 -12.41 0.21
C GLU A 42 0.06 -13.29 -0.98
N ASP A 43 0.18 -14.62 -0.88
CA ASP A 43 -0.09 -15.56 -1.99
C ASP A 43 -1.54 -16.08 -2.09
N SER A 44 -2.46 -15.70 -1.19
CA SER A 44 -3.85 -16.24 -1.19
C SER A 44 -4.94 -15.21 -1.52
N ASN A 45 -4.61 -13.95 -1.81
CA ASN A 45 -5.60 -12.87 -1.87
C ASN A 45 -6.06 -12.51 -3.29
N GLN A 46 -6.57 -13.49 -4.06
CA GLN A 46 -7.08 -13.23 -5.41
C GLN A 46 -8.55 -12.75 -5.44
N THR A 47 -9.19 -12.36 -4.33
CA THR A 47 -10.62 -11.99 -4.39
C THR A 47 -11.15 -10.92 -3.41
N ILE A 48 -10.38 -10.40 -2.44
CA ILE A 48 -10.96 -9.47 -1.45
C ILE A 48 -10.85 -7.97 -1.85
N GLY A 49 -10.08 -7.64 -2.91
CA GLY A 49 -9.66 -6.25 -3.17
C GLY A 49 -10.17 -5.57 -4.45
N ALA A 50 -11.05 -6.17 -5.26
CA ALA A 50 -11.44 -5.57 -6.53
C ALA A 50 -12.55 -4.51 -6.34
N VAL A 51 -12.26 -3.25 -6.68
CA VAL A 51 -13.22 -2.16 -6.74
C VAL A 51 -14.02 -2.27 -8.05
N LEU A 52 -15.33 -2.06 -8.05
CA LEU A 52 -16.08 -1.97 -9.31
C LEU A 52 -15.63 -0.71 -10.07
N THR A 53 -15.10 -0.87 -11.28
CA THR A 53 -14.63 0.22 -12.16
C THR A 53 -14.78 -0.19 -13.63
N GLY A 54 -14.96 0.80 -14.51
CA GLY A 54 -14.94 0.62 -15.96
C GLY A 54 -13.57 0.86 -16.60
N LEU A 55 -12.53 1.15 -15.82
CA LEU A 55 -11.21 1.47 -16.35
C LEU A 55 -10.54 0.24 -16.99
N VAL A 56 -9.88 0.47 -18.12
CA VAL A 56 -8.96 -0.50 -18.73
C VAL A 56 -7.55 -0.30 -18.17
N ASN A 57 -7.09 0.94 -18.04
CA ASN A 57 -5.83 1.28 -17.37
C ASN A 57 -6.01 2.51 -16.49
N GLY A 58 -5.52 2.48 -15.26
CA GLY A 58 -5.66 3.62 -14.34
C GLY A 58 -5.50 3.22 -12.88
N TYR A 59 -6.15 3.95 -11.99
CA TYR A 59 -6.02 3.78 -10.55
C TYR A 59 -7.39 3.94 -9.90
N VAL A 60 -7.63 3.16 -8.86
CA VAL A 60 -8.88 3.19 -8.10
C VAL A 60 -8.58 3.20 -6.62
N GLY A 61 -9.40 3.93 -5.87
CA GLY A 61 -9.36 3.91 -4.41
C GLY A 61 -10.75 3.79 -3.81
N MET A 62 -10.86 3.01 -2.73
CA MET A 62 -12.09 2.83 -1.98
C MET A 62 -11.80 2.71 -0.49
N ARG A 63 -12.57 3.41 0.34
CA ARG A 63 -12.60 3.22 1.79
C ARG A 63 -13.58 2.12 2.14
N THR A 64 -13.12 1.09 2.84
CA THR A 64 -13.96 0.00 3.32
C THR A 64 -13.93 -0.06 4.85
N LYS A 65 -14.81 -0.87 5.44
CA LYS A 65 -14.77 -1.13 6.89
C LYS A 65 -13.48 -1.83 7.33
N GLN A 66 -12.79 -2.51 6.41
CA GLN A 66 -11.56 -3.27 6.65
C GLN A 66 -10.29 -2.43 6.40
N GLY A 67 -10.42 -1.24 5.83
CA GLY A 67 -9.30 -0.36 5.51
C GLY A 67 -9.38 0.20 4.10
N LEU A 68 -8.25 0.70 3.62
CA LEU A 68 -8.12 1.32 2.30
C LEU A 68 -7.76 0.29 1.25
N ILE A 69 -8.48 0.33 0.13
CA ILE A 69 -8.11 -0.36 -1.09
C ILE A 69 -7.61 0.71 -2.05
N ILE A 70 -6.39 0.55 -2.56
CA ILE A 70 -5.80 1.40 -3.59
C ILE A 70 -5.14 0.46 -4.60
N ASN A 71 -5.66 0.43 -5.82
CA ASN A 71 -5.19 -0.48 -6.86
C ASN A 71 -4.80 0.28 -8.13
N GLU A 72 -3.81 -0.26 -8.83
CA GLU A 72 -3.59 0.03 -10.25
C GLU A 72 -4.41 -0.96 -11.09
N VAL A 73 -5.10 -0.44 -12.10
CA VAL A 73 -5.81 -1.22 -13.11
C VAL A 73 -4.92 -1.34 -14.33
N ILE A 74 -4.64 -2.56 -14.78
CA ILE A 74 -3.79 -2.87 -15.94
C ILE A 74 -4.52 -3.86 -16.83
N GLY A 75 -4.94 -3.43 -18.01
CA GLY A 75 -5.74 -4.25 -18.93
C GLY A 75 -7.04 -4.76 -18.30
N GLY A 76 -7.69 -3.96 -17.46
CA GLY A 76 -8.90 -4.30 -16.70
C GLY A 76 -8.66 -5.15 -15.45
N ARG A 77 -7.42 -5.60 -15.19
CA ARG A 77 -7.06 -6.34 -13.98
C ARG A 77 -6.58 -5.39 -12.89
N GLN A 78 -7.09 -5.54 -11.68
CA GLN A 78 -6.64 -4.77 -10.53
C GLN A 78 -5.52 -5.46 -9.76
N VAL A 79 -4.49 -4.70 -9.43
CA VAL A 79 -3.40 -5.10 -8.54
C VAL A 79 -3.20 -4.03 -7.47
N PRO A 80 -2.84 -4.37 -6.22
CA PRO A 80 -2.54 -3.37 -5.20
C PRO A 80 -1.47 -2.39 -5.68
N LEU A 81 -1.73 -1.10 -5.55
CA LEU A 81 -0.74 -0.08 -5.88
C LEU A 81 0.41 -0.18 -4.87
N LYS A 82 1.63 -0.32 -5.37
CA LYS A 82 2.82 -0.35 -4.52
C LYS A 82 3.03 1.02 -3.88
N HIS A 83 2.95 1.08 -2.54
CA HIS A 83 3.28 2.27 -1.79
C HIS A 83 4.78 2.56 -1.87
N GLN A 84 5.13 3.65 -2.54
CA GLN A 84 6.47 4.21 -2.52
C GLN A 84 6.55 5.19 -1.35
N VAL A 85 7.18 4.76 -0.25
CA VAL A 85 7.25 5.54 0.99
C VAL A 85 8.19 6.72 0.80
N LEU A 86 7.68 7.95 0.89
CA LEU A 86 8.47 9.18 0.83
C LEU A 86 8.27 10.04 2.08
N HIS A 87 7.02 10.29 2.47
CA HIS A 87 6.66 11.15 3.59
C HIS A 87 5.89 10.44 4.70
N SER A 88 5.11 9.41 4.38
CA SER A 88 4.16 8.78 5.31
C SER A 88 4.50 7.32 5.55
N PRO A 89 5.16 6.96 6.67
CA PRO A 89 5.35 5.56 7.03
C PRO A 89 4.02 4.85 7.38
N THR A 90 2.94 5.62 7.58
CA THR A 90 1.62 5.10 7.94
C THR A 90 0.74 4.73 6.74
N GLY A 91 1.17 5.04 5.50
CA GLY A 91 0.46 4.64 4.29
C GLY A 91 0.01 5.78 3.39
N MET A 92 -0.56 5.40 2.25
CA MET A 92 -1.19 6.27 1.26
C MET A 92 -2.61 6.68 1.70
N GLU A 93 -3.01 7.91 1.39
CA GLU A 93 -4.32 8.48 1.72
C GLU A 93 -4.81 9.44 0.63
N TRP A 94 -6.05 9.95 0.70
CA TRP A 94 -6.60 10.92 -0.27
C TRP A 94 -7.68 11.83 0.31
N GLY A 95 -8.08 12.85 -0.46
CA GLY A 95 -9.19 13.75 -0.12
C GLY A 95 -8.85 14.79 0.95
N TYR A 96 -7.56 15.16 1.07
CA TYR A 96 -7.05 16.28 1.86
C TYR A 96 -5.58 16.60 1.50
N GLY A 97 -5.04 17.69 2.05
CA GLY A 97 -3.71 18.23 1.71
C GLY A 97 -2.48 17.70 2.46
N GLY A 98 -2.48 16.46 2.99
CA GLY A 98 -1.43 15.96 3.89
C GLY A 98 -0.33 15.10 3.26
N SER A 99 0.47 14.44 4.11
CA SER A 99 1.59 13.55 3.71
C SER A 99 1.15 12.22 3.09
N GLY A 100 0.08 11.59 3.58
CA GLY A 100 -0.45 10.37 2.97
C GLY A 100 -0.96 10.58 1.53
N PRO A 101 -1.68 11.68 1.23
CA PRO A 101 -1.98 12.11 -0.13
C PRO A 101 -0.76 12.42 -0.98
N ALA A 102 0.31 12.95 -0.38
CA ALA A 102 1.57 13.16 -1.09
C ALA A 102 2.24 11.83 -1.49
N ASP A 103 2.19 10.82 -0.62
CA ASP A 103 2.72 9.49 -0.92
C ASP A 103 1.88 8.73 -1.96
N LEU A 104 0.55 8.93 -1.96
CA LEU A 104 -0.30 8.40 -3.03
C LEU A 104 0.04 9.04 -4.37
N ALA A 105 0.16 10.37 -4.41
CA ALA A 105 0.57 11.09 -5.61
C ALA A 105 1.92 10.60 -6.15
N TYR A 106 2.91 10.45 -5.25
CA TYR A 106 4.23 9.95 -5.62
C TYR A 106 4.18 8.51 -6.14
N SER A 107 3.44 7.63 -5.45
CA SER A 107 3.30 6.22 -5.84
C SER A 107 2.65 6.07 -7.20
N ILE A 108 1.63 6.87 -7.52
CA ILE A 108 1.01 6.92 -8.86
C ILE A 108 2.03 7.37 -9.90
N LEU A 109 2.74 8.48 -9.69
CA LEU A 109 3.71 8.98 -10.66
C LEU A 109 4.84 7.98 -10.93
N CYS A 110 5.30 7.24 -9.91
CA CYS A 110 6.32 6.19 -10.08
C CYS A 110 5.90 5.03 -11.00
N THR A 111 4.62 4.90 -11.35
CA THR A 111 4.16 3.87 -12.30
C THR A 111 4.24 4.32 -13.77
N VAL A 112 4.40 5.62 -14.02
CA VAL A 112 4.43 6.23 -15.36
C VAL A 112 5.74 6.95 -15.68
N THR A 113 6.57 7.23 -14.68
CA THR A 113 7.85 7.93 -14.85
C THR A 113 8.91 7.42 -13.87
N ASP A 114 10.16 7.85 -14.08
CA ASP A 114 11.26 7.60 -13.15
C ASP A 114 11.05 8.27 -11.78
N PRO A 115 11.68 7.76 -10.70
CA PRO A 115 11.51 8.29 -9.35
C PRO A 115 11.89 9.76 -9.15
N GLU A 116 12.89 10.28 -9.89
CA GLU A 116 13.33 11.67 -9.75
C GLU A 116 12.26 12.62 -10.28
N THR A 117 11.72 12.32 -11.46
CA THR A 117 10.60 13.05 -12.03
C THR A 117 9.35 12.95 -11.15
N ALA A 118 9.04 11.76 -10.64
CA ALA A 118 7.92 11.56 -9.72
C ALA A 118 8.07 12.41 -8.44
N GLU A 119 9.27 12.43 -7.84
CA GLU A 119 9.53 13.21 -6.62
C GLU A 119 9.42 14.71 -6.91
N ARG A 120 9.82 15.16 -8.10
CA ARG A 120 9.70 16.56 -8.49
C ARG A 120 8.23 17.02 -8.55
N TYR A 121 7.34 16.20 -9.10
CA TYR A 121 5.97 16.63 -9.42
C TYR A 121 4.89 16.15 -8.45
N HIS A 122 5.17 15.21 -7.53
CA HIS A 122 4.14 14.62 -6.67
C HIS A 122 3.35 15.65 -5.84
N LYS A 123 3.97 16.76 -5.41
CA LYS A 123 3.29 17.77 -4.59
C LYS A 123 2.23 18.53 -5.40
N GLU A 124 2.54 18.84 -6.64
CA GLU A 124 1.64 19.53 -7.56
C GLU A 124 0.52 18.58 -7.99
N PHE A 125 0.87 17.36 -8.42
CA PHE A 125 -0.08 16.32 -8.75
C PHE A 125 -1.05 16.01 -7.60
N LYS A 126 -0.55 16.02 -6.36
CA LYS A 126 -1.38 15.86 -5.17
C LYS A 126 -2.47 16.93 -5.10
N TRP A 127 -2.15 18.19 -5.37
CA TRP A 127 -3.13 19.26 -5.27
C TRP A 127 -4.13 19.24 -6.43
N ASP A 128 -3.66 18.93 -7.63
CA ASP A 128 -4.51 18.90 -8.83
C ASP A 128 -5.50 17.73 -8.82
N PHE A 129 -5.13 16.58 -8.22
CA PHE A 129 -5.96 15.38 -8.20
C PHE A 129 -6.23 14.87 -6.78
N VAL A 130 -5.19 14.38 -6.10
CA VAL A 130 -5.32 13.49 -4.93
C VAL A 130 -6.01 14.13 -3.73
N ALA A 131 -5.77 15.42 -3.49
CA ALA A 131 -6.36 16.18 -2.41
C ALA A 131 -7.86 16.44 -2.63
N GLY A 132 -8.31 16.48 -3.90
CA GLY A 132 -9.68 16.74 -4.30
C GLY A 132 -10.51 15.48 -4.55
N PHE A 133 -9.92 14.28 -4.49
CA PHE A 133 -10.66 13.03 -4.64
C PHE A 133 -11.79 12.90 -3.63
N ASP A 134 -12.90 12.32 -4.10
CA ASP A 134 -14.01 11.95 -3.24
C ASP A 134 -13.53 11.05 -2.10
N ARG A 135 -14.08 11.31 -0.91
CA ARG A 135 -13.60 10.71 0.33
C ARG A 135 -13.87 9.22 0.40
N ASP A 136 -14.91 8.74 -0.26
CA ASP A 136 -15.34 7.35 -0.16
C ASP A 136 -14.73 6.51 -1.28
N ARG A 137 -14.77 7.01 -2.52
CA ARG A 137 -14.22 6.30 -3.69
C ARG A 137 -13.74 7.25 -4.78
N TRP A 138 -12.72 6.85 -5.54
CA TRP A 138 -12.25 7.59 -6.70
C TRP A 138 -11.69 6.65 -7.77
N GLU A 139 -11.68 7.16 -9.00
CA GLU A 139 -11.06 6.54 -10.16
C GLU A 139 -10.22 7.61 -10.88
N LEU A 140 -9.09 7.21 -11.45
CA LEU A 140 -8.21 8.08 -12.23
C LEU A 140 -7.69 7.31 -13.44
N ASP A 141 -7.96 7.79 -14.64
CA ASP A 141 -7.48 7.16 -15.85
C ASP A 141 -5.97 7.37 -16.01
N ARG A 142 -5.24 6.32 -16.45
CA ARG A 142 -3.78 6.40 -16.63
C ARG A 142 -3.38 7.50 -17.63
N HIS A 143 -4.16 7.68 -18.69
CA HIS A 143 -3.92 8.71 -19.69
C HIS A 143 -4.02 10.13 -19.09
N GLN A 144 -4.87 10.36 -18.09
CA GLN A 144 -4.93 11.65 -17.40
C GLN A 144 -3.63 11.95 -16.65
N VAL A 145 -3.03 10.94 -16.03
CA VAL A 145 -1.74 11.06 -15.34
C VAL A 145 -0.61 11.34 -16.33
N GLU A 146 -0.57 10.58 -17.42
CA GLU A 146 0.46 10.73 -18.47
C GLU A 146 0.35 12.10 -19.17
N SER A 147 -0.87 12.54 -19.50
CA SER A 147 -1.11 13.86 -20.13
C SER A 147 -0.71 15.00 -19.20
N TRP A 148 -1.15 14.96 -17.94
CA TRP A 148 -0.80 15.97 -16.95
C TRP A 148 0.72 16.07 -16.77
N LEU A 149 1.42 14.93 -16.71
CA LEU A 149 2.88 14.93 -16.56
C LEU A 149 3.58 15.48 -17.81
N ALA A 150 3.10 15.11 -19.01
CA ALA A 150 3.66 15.59 -20.27
C ALA A 150 3.53 17.12 -20.39
N GLU A 151 2.41 17.70 -19.99
CA GLU A 151 2.19 19.15 -19.96
C GLU A 151 3.23 19.85 -19.07
N ARG A 152 3.44 19.37 -17.83
CA ARG A 152 4.44 19.95 -16.90
C ARG A 152 5.88 19.81 -17.37
N LEU A 153 6.18 18.74 -18.11
CA LEU A 153 7.50 18.56 -18.71
C LEU A 153 7.72 19.53 -19.88
N ALA A 154 6.69 19.80 -20.68
CA ALA A 154 6.76 20.74 -21.80
C ALA A 154 6.94 22.19 -21.32
N GLU A 155 6.16 22.63 -20.32
CA GLU A 155 6.22 24.00 -19.74
C GLU A 155 7.61 24.39 -19.19
N ARG A 156 8.50 23.43 -18.95
CA ARG A 156 9.86 23.66 -18.43
C ARG A 156 10.96 23.61 -19.47
N LEU A 157 10.64 23.22 -20.70
CA LEU A 157 11.58 23.27 -21.83
C LEU A 157 11.51 24.62 -22.55
N GLU A 158 10.49 25.43 -22.26
CA GLU A 158 10.30 26.82 -22.70
C GLU A 158 10.93 27.82 -21.70
#